data_AF-A0A8E2LFE7-F1
#
_entry.id   AF-A0A8E2LFE7-F1
#
_cell.length_a   1.000
_cell.length_b   1.000
_cell.length_c   1.000
_cell.angle_alpha   90.00
_cell.angle_beta   90.00
_cell.angle_gamma   90.00
#
_symmetry.space_group_name_H-M   'P 1'
#
loop_
_entity.id
_entity.type
_entity.pdbx_description
1 polymer ?
#
loop_
_entity_poly.entity_id
_entity_poly.type
_entity_poly.pdbx_seq_one_letter_code
_entity_poly.pdbx_strand_id
1 'polypeptide(L)'
;MPNLLSLLADGMILLTVIVLIILLLFWRWIMRRLVKKIGKIILTDSYQENLMELLPGFKHMGIQNVLENSLRAETGDVLHRPLGSSKKWPHFDPITFIPAQTLPFPIDGQEEVDVTVTIGPKAEKPLKLKIPLIISGMAYGIALSEEVRIALARAAKNTGTAINSGEGGILPEELDAAGKYILQFSKTEWSKEENLIKRADMIEIKLGQGALVGMGGKISPKNLTGRARNIMGLKENEDAVIYEHFFQNQTLENLKELIEELKNISGGVPIGAKIGAGGKIEEDIDHLIELGVDYIAIDGGQAATHGAPPILSDDFGIPTLHAVVRAANHFEKKQIKGQVSLIVSGGLFVPGHFLKVLALGADAVYIGSAMLFTVSHSQSTKPLPFEPPTQVVWNQGKYKNQFDLEEGAASAEKFLTASVEEMKMALRAMGKHSLKDLSKKDLVSYEELTARMIGIPFSFEPWVDSETK
;
A
#
# COMPACT_ATOMS: atom_id res chain seq x y z
N MET A 1 41.10 -32.12 41.68
CA MET A 1 40.28 -33.11 40.95
C MET A 1 39.48 -32.34 39.92
N PRO A 2 39.54 -32.69 38.62
CA PRO A 2 38.66 -32.07 37.63
C PRO A 2 37.21 -32.24 38.09
N ASN A 3 36.48 -31.15 38.09
CA ASN A 3 35.12 -31.08 38.59
C ASN A 3 34.27 -32.07 37.78
N LEU A 4 33.53 -32.98 38.41
CA LEU A 4 32.76 -34.04 37.73
C LEU A 4 31.89 -33.50 36.57
N LEU A 5 31.42 -32.26 36.71
CA LEU A 5 30.72 -31.48 35.70
C LEU A 5 31.52 -31.22 34.41
N SER A 6 32.83 -30.99 34.47
CA SER A 6 33.65 -30.75 33.28
C SER A 6 33.84 -32.02 32.45
N LEU A 7 34.06 -33.16 33.12
CA LEU A 7 34.15 -34.47 32.47
C LEU A 7 32.84 -34.88 31.77
N LEU A 8 31.69 -34.54 32.36
CA LEU A 8 30.38 -34.77 31.74
C LEU A 8 30.15 -33.86 30.52
N ALA A 9 30.54 -32.58 30.61
CA ALA A 9 30.43 -31.64 29.50
C ALA A 9 31.33 -32.06 28.31
N ASP A 10 32.58 -32.44 28.58
CA ASP A 10 33.52 -32.91 27.55
C ASP A 10 33.01 -34.20 26.88
N GLY A 11 32.43 -35.11 27.67
CA GLY A 11 31.80 -36.33 27.16
C GLY A 11 30.60 -36.04 26.24
N MET A 12 29.76 -35.05 26.59
CA MET A 12 28.63 -34.63 25.74
C MET A 12 29.07 -33.94 24.45
N ILE A 13 30.12 -33.12 24.51
CA ILE A 13 30.70 -32.47 23.31
C ILE A 13 31.25 -33.55 22.37
N LEU A 14 32.02 -34.50 22.91
CA LEU A 14 32.57 -35.61 22.14
C LEU A 14 31.46 -36.45 21.49
N LEU A 15 30.39 -36.76 22.23
CA LEU A 15 29.23 -37.49 21.71
C LEU A 15 28.56 -36.73 20.57
N THR A 16 28.34 -35.42 20.73
CA THR A 16 27.73 -34.57 19.69
C THR A 16 28.59 -34.53 18.43
N VAL A 17 29.91 -34.41 18.58
CA VAL A 17 30.87 -34.43 17.46
C VAL A 17 30.87 -35.78 16.76
N ILE A 18 30.85 -36.89 17.51
CA ILE A 18 30.75 -38.24 16.96
C ILE A 18 29.44 -38.42 16.18
N VAL A 19 28.31 -37.96 16.72
CA VAL A 19 27.00 -38.02 16.05
C VAL A 19 27.02 -37.18 14.76
N LEU A 20 27.59 -35.98 14.77
CA LEU A 20 27.76 -35.15 13.57
C LEU A 20 28.64 -35.80 12.51
N ILE A 21 29.77 -36.41 12.91
CA ILE A 21 30.66 -37.15 12.01
C ILE A 21 29.96 -38.36 11.42
N ILE A 22 29.20 -39.11 12.22
CA ILE A 22 28.39 -40.24 11.73
C ILE A 22 27.32 -39.74 10.77
N LEU A 23 26.59 -38.68 11.10
CA LEU A 23 25.59 -38.09 10.21
C LEU A 23 26.22 -37.64 8.88
N LEU A 24 27.39 -37.02 8.90
CA LEU A 24 28.11 -36.60 7.70
C LEU A 24 28.63 -37.79 6.87
N LEU A 25 29.26 -38.78 7.50
CA LEU A 25 29.80 -39.96 6.82
C LEU A 25 28.70 -40.84 6.22
N PHE A 26 27.57 -40.98 6.92
CA PHE A 26 26.44 -41.80 6.49
C PHE A 26 25.33 -41.02 5.79
N TRP A 27 25.47 -39.68 5.64
CA TRP A 27 24.46 -38.83 4.98
C TRP A 27 24.06 -39.38 3.62
N ARG A 28 25.03 -39.76 2.79
CA ARG A 28 24.77 -40.33 1.45
C ARG A 28 23.98 -41.64 1.52
N TRP A 29 24.23 -42.49 2.52
CA TRP A 29 23.51 -43.75 2.69
C TRP A 29 22.08 -43.52 3.21
N ILE A 30 21.92 -42.62 4.20
CA ILE A 30 20.63 -42.20 4.75
C ILE A 30 19.78 -41.58 3.63
N MET A 31 20.34 -40.63 2.87
CA MET A 31 19.66 -39.99 1.74
C MET A 31 19.30 -41.00 0.65
N ARG A 32 20.19 -41.93 0.29
CA ARG A 32 19.85 -43.00 -0.66
C ARG A 32 18.69 -43.87 -0.17
N ARG A 33 18.62 -44.18 1.13
CA ARG A 33 17.51 -44.95 1.71
C ARG A 33 16.21 -44.16 1.73
N LEU A 34 16.25 -42.89 2.14
CA LEU A 34 15.10 -41.99 2.11
C LEU A 34 14.57 -41.83 0.69
N VAL A 35 15.44 -41.50 -0.28
CA VAL A 35 15.07 -41.35 -1.69
C VAL A 35 14.53 -42.66 -2.27
N LYS A 36 15.11 -43.83 -1.94
CA LYS A 36 14.55 -45.12 -2.40
C LYS A 36 13.17 -45.40 -1.82
N LYS A 37 12.93 -45.07 -0.54
CA LYS A 37 11.62 -45.28 0.10
C LYS A 37 10.58 -44.30 -0.45
N ILE A 38 10.88 -43.00 -0.41
CA ILE A 38 10.00 -41.94 -0.90
C ILE A 38 9.78 -42.09 -2.41
N GLY A 39 10.84 -42.35 -3.17
CA GLY A 39 10.76 -42.58 -4.61
C GLY A 39 9.97 -43.82 -4.97
N LYS A 40 10.03 -44.90 -4.18
CA LYS A 40 9.15 -46.06 -4.38
C LYS A 40 7.69 -45.65 -4.18
N ILE A 41 7.35 -45.02 -3.05
CA ILE A 41 5.99 -44.51 -2.77
C ILE A 41 5.49 -43.62 -3.91
N ILE A 42 6.27 -42.61 -4.30
CA ILE A 42 5.91 -41.64 -5.35
C ILE A 42 5.78 -42.29 -6.73
N LEU A 43 6.55 -43.33 -7.05
CA LEU A 43 6.59 -43.92 -8.40
C LEU A 43 5.75 -45.20 -8.55
N THR A 44 5.39 -45.87 -7.46
CA THR A 44 4.67 -47.15 -7.50
C THR A 44 3.26 -47.11 -6.94
N ASP A 45 2.97 -46.18 -6.02
CA ASP A 45 1.66 -46.14 -5.38
C ASP A 45 0.63 -45.55 -6.35
N SER A 46 -0.62 -46.00 -6.18
CA SER A 46 -1.73 -45.55 -7.01
C SER A 46 -1.90 -44.03 -6.89
N TYR A 47 -2.33 -43.37 -7.96
CA TYR A 47 -2.39 -41.91 -7.98
C TYR A 47 -3.24 -41.33 -6.84
N GLN A 48 -4.27 -42.05 -6.40
CA GLN A 48 -5.22 -41.67 -5.34
C GLN A 48 -4.64 -41.79 -3.91
N GLU A 49 -3.57 -42.56 -3.74
CA GLU A 49 -2.91 -42.77 -2.45
C GLU A 49 -1.53 -42.08 -2.41
N ASN A 50 -1.18 -41.41 -3.49
CA ASN A 50 0.12 -40.82 -3.72
C ASN A 50 0.06 -39.31 -3.51
N LEU A 51 1.06 -38.76 -2.82
CA LEU A 51 1.19 -37.32 -2.61
C LEU A 51 1.24 -36.52 -3.93
N MET A 52 1.54 -37.19 -5.06
CA MET A 52 1.47 -36.59 -6.39
C MET A 52 0.06 -36.15 -6.82
N GLU A 53 -1.01 -36.66 -6.19
CA GLU A 53 -2.38 -36.16 -6.37
C GLU A 53 -2.51 -34.68 -5.99
N LEU A 54 -1.70 -34.22 -5.05
CA LEU A 54 -1.69 -32.82 -4.65
C LEU A 54 -1.25 -31.90 -5.80
N LEU A 55 -0.50 -32.38 -6.79
CA LEU A 55 -0.06 -31.55 -7.91
C LEU A 55 -1.21 -31.07 -8.81
N PRO A 56 -2.08 -31.93 -9.38
CA PRO A 56 -3.26 -31.46 -10.11
C PRO A 56 -4.23 -30.75 -9.18
N GLY A 57 -4.36 -31.18 -7.92
CA GLY A 57 -5.19 -30.50 -6.91
C GLY A 57 -4.76 -29.04 -6.72
N PHE A 58 -3.47 -28.79 -6.46
CA PHE A 58 -2.90 -27.45 -6.33
C PHE A 58 -2.92 -26.66 -7.63
N LYS A 59 -2.76 -27.30 -8.78
CA LYS A 59 -2.87 -26.62 -10.08
C LYS A 59 -4.31 -26.18 -10.37
N HIS A 60 -5.30 -27.00 -10.00
CA HIS A 60 -6.71 -26.73 -10.22
C HIS A 60 -7.28 -25.73 -9.20
N MET A 61 -7.03 -25.97 -7.91
CA MET A 61 -7.56 -25.15 -6.82
C MET A 61 -6.70 -23.91 -6.53
N GLY A 62 -5.39 -23.97 -6.80
CA GLY A 62 -4.41 -22.98 -6.36
C GLY A 62 -3.90 -23.26 -4.94
N ILE A 63 -2.58 -23.24 -4.73
CA ILE A 63 -1.95 -23.48 -3.42
C ILE A 63 -2.50 -22.56 -2.35
N GLN A 64 -2.66 -21.27 -2.68
CA GLN A 64 -3.19 -20.28 -1.75
C GLN A 64 -4.60 -20.64 -1.27
N ASN A 65 -5.51 -20.99 -2.19
CA ASN A 65 -6.88 -21.33 -1.84
C ASN A 65 -6.95 -22.58 -0.97
N VAL A 66 -6.11 -23.59 -1.23
CA VAL A 66 -6.06 -24.79 -0.39
C VAL A 66 -5.61 -24.45 1.02
N LEU A 67 -4.50 -23.69 1.17
CA LEU A 67 -3.99 -23.30 2.49
C LEU A 67 -4.98 -22.42 3.25
N GLU A 68 -5.58 -21.43 2.59
CA GLU A 68 -6.61 -20.59 3.21
C GLU A 68 -7.84 -21.43 3.63
N ASN A 69 -8.29 -22.39 2.80
CA ASN A 69 -9.40 -23.26 3.17
C ASN A 69 -9.06 -24.17 4.35
N SER A 70 -7.81 -24.65 4.46
CA SER A 70 -7.35 -25.38 5.64
C SER A 70 -7.34 -24.49 6.89
N LEU A 71 -6.91 -23.23 6.79
CA LEU A 71 -6.96 -22.29 7.92
C LEU A 71 -8.40 -21.97 8.35
N ARG A 72 -9.34 -21.85 7.39
CA ARG A 72 -10.77 -21.72 7.68
C ARG A 72 -11.31 -22.97 8.38
N ALA A 73 -10.91 -24.16 7.94
CA ALA A 73 -11.34 -25.42 8.55
C ALA A 73 -10.80 -25.61 9.97
N GLU A 74 -9.58 -25.17 10.25
CA GLU A 74 -8.96 -25.25 11.58
C GLU A 74 -9.63 -24.31 12.59
N THR A 75 -9.95 -23.09 12.17
CA THR A 75 -10.42 -22.02 13.08
C THR A 75 -11.93 -21.86 13.12
N GLY A 76 -12.63 -22.16 12.02
CA GLY A 76 -14.04 -21.84 11.83
C GLY A 76 -14.34 -20.34 11.75
N ASP A 77 -13.31 -19.49 11.60
CA ASP A 77 -13.40 -18.03 11.68
C ASP A 77 -13.02 -17.36 10.35
N VAL A 78 -13.30 -16.06 10.24
CA VAL A 78 -12.93 -15.22 9.11
C VAL A 78 -11.41 -15.05 9.08
N LEU A 79 -10.78 -15.37 7.95
CA LEU A 79 -9.35 -15.13 7.77
C LEU A 79 -9.06 -13.64 7.63
N HIS A 80 -7.91 -13.21 8.14
CA HIS A 80 -7.37 -11.87 7.92
C HIS A 80 -6.06 -11.98 7.14
N ARG A 81 -6.13 -11.80 5.82
CA ARG A 81 -4.97 -11.89 4.92
C ARG A 81 -4.26 -10.54 4.82
N PRO A 82 -2.94 -10.49 5.04
CA PRO A 82 -2.15 -9.27 4.84
C PRO A 82 -1.87 -9.02 3.35
N LEU A 83 -1.45 -7.79 3.03
CA LEU A 83 -0.93 -7.37 1.72
C LEU A 83 -1.93 -7.33 0.55
N GLY A 84 -3.22 -7.61 0.78
CA GLY A 84 -4.31 -7.36 -0.18
C GLY A 84 -4.62 -8.54 -1.12
N SER A 85 -5.04 -8.23 -2.34
CA SER A 85 -5.42 -9.22 -3.36
C SER A 85 -4.21 -9.91 -3.99
N SER A 86 -4.31 -11.22 -4.21
CA SER A 86 -3.35 -11.99 -5.02
C SER A 86 -3.84 -12.25 -6.45
N LYS A 87 -5.04 -11.75 -6.80
CA LYS A 87 -5.58 -11.91 -8.16
C LYS A 87 -4.71 -11.17 -9.17
N LYS A 88 -4.70 -11.71 -10.40
CA LYS A 88 -4.11 -11.02 -11.54
C LYS A 88 -5.10 -9.99 -12.04
N TRP A 89 -4.73 -8.73 -11.90
CA TRP A 89 -5.48 -7.59 -12.39
C TRP A 89 -4.77 -6.99 -13.62
N PRO A 90 -5.49 -6.30 -14.52
CA PRO A 90 -4.88 -5.41 -15.50
C PRO A 90 -3.82 -4.53 -14.84
N HIS A 91 -2.61 -4.54 -15.40
CA HIS A 91 -1.43 -3.93 -14.83
C HIS A 91 -0.87 -2.87 -15.78
N PHE A 92 0.06 -2.05 -15.28
CA PHE A 92 0.59 -0.90 -16.00
C PHE A 92 1.72 -1.25 -16.98
N ASP A 93 2.22 -2.49 -16.99
CA ASP A 93 3.38 -2.86 -17.83
C ASP A 93 3.14 -2.73 -19.33
N PRO A 94 1.95 -3.06 -19.89
CA PRO A 94 1.66 -2.90 -21.31
C PRO A 94 1.76 -1.45 -21.81
N ILE A 95 1.63 -0.50 -20.90
CA ILE A 95 1.69 0.93 -21.18
C ILE A 95 3.15 1.39 -21.12
N THR A 96 3.59 2.15 -22.11
CA THR A 96 4.95 2.67 -22.21
C THR A 96 4.93 4.15 -22.58
N PHE A 97 6.00 4.87 -22.27
CA PHE A 97 6.15 6.28 -22.62
C PHE A 97 6.70 6.44 -24.04
N ILE A 98 6.30 7.51 -24.72
CA ILE A 98 6.79 7.85 -26.06
C ILE A 98 8.05 8.71 -25.90
N PRO A 99 9.25 8.23 -26.31
CA PRO A 99 10.47 8.99 -26.14
C PRO A 99 10.57 10.15 -27.14
N ALA A 100 11.14 11.27 -26.70
CA ALA A 100 11.54 12.37 -27.54
C ALA A 100 12.90 12.06 -28.20
N GLN A 101 13.02 12.26 -29.52
CA GLN A 101 14.25 12.00 -30.27
C GLN A 101 14.55 13.04 -31.36
N THR A 102 13.53 13.49 -32.08
CA THR A 102 13.68 14.44 -33.20
C THR A 102 12.81 15.69 -33.05
N LEU A 103 11.58 15.55 -32.58
CA LEU A 103 10.69 16.66 -32.20
C LEU A 103 9.57 16.14 -31.27
N PRO A 104 9.45 16.63 -30.02
CA PRO A 104 10.45 17.43 -29.33
C PRO A 104 11.78 16.67 -29.18
N PHE A 105 12.85 17.38 -28.83
CA PHE A 105 14.09 16.78 -28.37
C PHE A 105 14.01 16.50 -26.86
N PRO A 106 14.72 15.48 -26.35
CA PRO A 106 14.89 15.32 -24.92
C PRO A 106 15.65 16.52 -24.34
N ILE A 107 15.33 16.89 -23.11
CA ILE A 107 15.99 18.01 -22.41
C ILE A 107 17.23 17.52 -21.66
N ASP A 108 18.09 18.45 -21.22
CA ASP A 108 19.37 18.12 -20.60
C ASP A 108 19.18 17.26 -19.32
N GLY A 109 20.05 16.26 -19.14
CA GLY A 109 19.96 15.31 -18.03
C GLY A 109 20.07 15.94 -16.64
N GLN A 110 20.65 17.13 -16.53
CA GLN A 110 20.82 17.91 -15.30
C GLN A 110 19.80 19.04 -15.17
N GLU A 111 18.98 19.31 -16.18
CA GLU A 111 17.97 20.37 -16.12
C GLU A 111 16.92 20.02 -15.08
N GLU A 112 16.63 20.93 -14.15
CA GLU A 112 15.60 20.68 -13.13
C GLU A 112 14.21 20.60 -13.77
N VAL A 113 13.44 19.59 -13.35
CA VAL A 113 12.07 19.35 -13.81
C VAL A 113 11.11 19.62 -12.65
N ASP A 114 10.11 20.47 -12.88
CA ASP A 114 9.10 20.80 -11.86
C ASP A 114 8.13 19.63 -11.66
N VAL A 115 8.23 18.98 -10.51
CA VAL A 115 7.35 17.88 -10.08
C VAL A 115 6.49 18.27 -8.87
N THR A 116 6.39 19.57 -8.58
CA THR A 116 5.59 20.06 -7.46
C THR A 116 4.09 19.92 -7.75
N VAL A 117 3.30 19.63 -6.71
CA VAL A 117 1.84 19.46 -6.84
C VAL A 117 1.11 20.23 -5.76
N THR A 118 -0.12 20.65 -6.06
CA THR A 118 -1.01 21.31 -5.11
C THR A 118 -2.32 20.54 -5.03
N ILE A 119 -2.64 20.06 -3.83
CA ILE A 119 -3.88 19.32 -3.55
C ILE A 119 -4.92 20.27 -2.96
N GLY A 120 -6.15 20.17 -3.48
CA GLY A 120 -7.26 21.04 -3.10
C GLY A 120 -6.98 22.50 -3.45
N PRO A 121 -6.75 22.85 -4.73
CA PRO A 121 -6.36 24.20 -5.12
C PRO A 121 -7.40 25.28 -4.80
N LYS A 122 -8.66 24.88 -4.53
CA LYS A 122 -9.76 25.76 -4.12
C LYS A 122 -9.94 25.89 -2.61
N ALA A 123 -9.24 25.09 -1.80
CA ALA A 123 -9.25 25.25 -0.35
C ALA A 123 -8.61 26.59 0.05
N GLU A 124 -8.92 27.12 1.23
CA GLU A 124 -8.31 28.37 1.72
C GLU A 124 -6.80 28.20 1.97
N LYS A 125 -6.38 27.00 2.37
CA LYS A 125 -5.00 26.63 2.62
C LYS A 125 -4.61 25.36 1.83
N PRO A 126 -4.45 25.43 0.49
CA PRO A 126 -4.12 24.27 -0.32
C PRO A 126 -2.83 23.57 0.13
N LEU A 127 -2.80 22.24 0.07
CA LEU A 127 -1.63 21.46 0.43
C LEU A 127 -0.63 21.46 -0.73
N LYS A 128 0.53 22.10 -0.54
CA LYS A 128 1.63 22.14 -1.52
C LYS A 128 2.70 21.10 -1.17
N LEU A 129 3.04 20.25 -2.12
CA LEU A 129 4.05 19.19 -1.97
C LEU A 129 5.18 19.39 -2.99
N LYS A 130 6.41 19.05 -2.59
CA LYS A 130 7.58 19.10 -3.48
C LYS A 130 7.61 17.97 -4.50
N ILE A 131 6.95 16.86 -4.19
CA ILE A 131 6.90 15.65 -5.00
C ILE A 131 5.47 15.12 -5.04
N PRO A 132 5.07 14.37 -6.09
CA PRO A 132 3.69 13.90 -6.26
C PRO A 132 3.40 12.58 -5.52
N LEU A 133 4.32 12.10 -4.67
CA LEU A 133 4.23 10.82 -3.98
C LEU A 133 3.93 11.05 -2.49
N ILE A 134 2.79 10.53 -2.01
CA ILE A 134 2.31 10.73 -0.64
C ILE A 134 2.36 9.39 0.11
N ILE A 135 2.90 9.38 1.33
CA ILE A 135 2.89 8.17 2.16
C ILE A 135 1.46 7.90 2.64
N SER A 136 0.90 6.75 2.24
CA SER A 136 -0.50 6.41 2.49
C SER A 136 -0.80 6.11 3.96
N GLY A 137 -2.09 6.18 4.32
CA GLY A 137 -2.59 5.95 5.67
C GLY A 137 -2.32 4.53 6.15
N MET A 138 -1.38 4.38 7.08
CA MET A 138 -1.02 3.11 7.69
C MET A 138 -1.01 3.27 9.21
N ALA A 139 -2.07 2.77 9.85
CA ALA A 139 -2.42 3.08 11.24
C ALA A 139 -1.35 2.68 12.27
N TYR A 140 -0.96 3.62 13.13
CA TYR A 140 -0.24 3.30 14.38
C TYR A 140 -1.09 2.40 15.28
N GLY A 141 -0.46 1.41 15.92
CA GLY A 141 -1.07 0.57 16.94
C GLY A 141 -1.95 -0.56 16.38
N ILE A 142 -2.68 -0.30 15.30
CA ILE A 142 -3.48 -1.29 14.57
C ILE A 142 -2.61 -2.07 13.58
N ALA A 143 -1.76 -1.36 12.83
CA ALA A 143 -0.90 -1.94 11.81
C ALA A 143 0.58 -1.75 12.14
N LEU A 144 1.07 -0.50 12.17
CA LEU A 144 2.48 -0.17 12.31
C LEU A 144 2.88 0.11 13.76
N SER A 145 4.14 -0.21 14.09
CA SER A 145 4.74 0.21 15.37
C SER A 145 5.02 1.72 15.41
N GLU A 146 5.30 2.23 16.60
CA GLU A 146 5.58 3.64 16.86
C GLU A 146 6.79 4.14 16.07
N GLU A 147 7.90 3.40 16.14
CA GLU A 147 9.17 3.78 15.54
C GLU A 147 9.06 3.85 14.01
N VAL A 148 8.27 2.96 13.41
CA VAL A 148 8.04 2.95 11.95
C VAL A 148 7.24 4.18 11.52
N ARG A 149 6.22 4.57 12.30
CA ARG A 149 5.45 5.78 12.00
C ARG A 149 6.32 7.03 12.04
N ILE A 150 7.14 7.17 13.08
CA ILE A 150 8.06 8.30 13.19
C ILE A 150 9.11 8.28 12.06
N ALA A 151 9.62 7.11 11.68
CA ALA A 151 10.54 6.97 10.56
C ALA A 151 9.93 7.44 9.22
N LEU A 152 8.68 7.02 8.94
CA LEU A 152 7.94 7.47 7.75
C LEU A 152 7.64 8.97 7.79
N ALA A 153 7.29 9.51 8.96
CA ALA A 153 7.03 10.94 9.14
C ALA A 153 8.29 11.78 8.85
N ARG A 154 9.46 11.35 9.34
CA ARG A 154 10.74 12.00 9.03
C ARG A 154 11.07 11.93 7.55
N ALA A 155 10.87 10.77 6.91
CA ALA A 155 11.08 10.63 5.48
C ALA A 155 10.17 11.60 4.69
N ALA A 156 8.89 11.71 5.05
CA ALA A 156 7.96 12.64 4.41
C ALA A 156 8.44 14.10 4.51
N LYS A 157 8.85 14.54 5.71
CA LYS A 157 9.40 15.87 5.93
C LYS A 157 10.65 16.13 5.10
N ASN A 158 11.60 15.19 5.10
CA ASN A 158 12.89 15.33 4.41
C ASN A 158 12.73 15.43 2.90
N THR A 159 11.76 14.71 2.32
CA THR A 159 11.47 14.77 0.88
C THR A 159 10.43 15.84 0.51
N GLY A 160 9.92 16.60 1.49
CA GLY A 160 8.93 17.65 1.27
C GLY A 160 7.58 17.14 0.76
N THR A 161 7.19 15.93 1.18
CA THR A 161 5.85 15.37 0.95
C THR A 161 5.06 15.27 2.26
N ALA A 162 3.89 14.64 2.21
CA ALA A 162 3.04 14.39 3.36
C ALA A 162 2.93 12.90 3.71
N ILE A 163 2.57 12.66 4.97
CA ILE A 163 2.20 11.34 5.50
C ILE A 163 0.76 11.38 6.01
N ASN A 164 0.02 10.30 5.76
CA ASN A 164 -1.33 10.11 6.26
C ASN A 164 -1.35 9.20 7.50
N SER A 165 -2.12 9.59 8.52
CA SER A 165 -2.20 8.93 9.83
C SER A 165 -2.67 7.47 9.78
N GLY A 166 -3.53 7.13 8.82
CA GLY A 166 -4.35 5.92 8.89
C GLY A 166 -5.39 5.97 10.02
N GLU A 167 -6.07 4.86 10.26
CA GLU A 167 -7.20 4.72 11.23
C GLU A 167 -6.75 4.50 12.68
N GLY A 168 -5.45 4.62 12.95
CA GLY A 168 -4.86 4.34 14.25
C GLY A 168 -4.98 5.51 15.21
N GLY A 169 -4.31 5.38 16.36
CA GLY A 169 -4.05 6.52 17.22
C GLY A 169 -3.03 7.46 16.58
N ILE A 170 -3.04 8.74 16.96
CA ILE A 170 -2.09 9.72 16.44
C ILE A 170 -1.02 9.99 17.48
N LEU A 171 0.23 9.68 17.13
CA LEU A 171 1.38 9.95 17.99
C LEU A 171 1.75 11.43 17.91
N PRO A 172 1.88 12.14 19.05
CA PRO A 172 2.40 13.51 19.05
C PRO A 172 3.78 13.62 18.38
N GLU A 173 4.65 12.65 18.62
CA GLU A 173 6.02 12.58 18.08
C GLU A 173 6.02 12.42 16.55
N GLU A 174 5.06 11.67 16.02
CA GLU A 174 4.87 11.52 14.58
C GLU A 174 4.37 12.82 13.95
N LEU A 175 3.39 13.47 14.58
CA LEU A 175 2.81 14.73 14.14
C LEU A 175 3.85 15.87 14.14
N ASP A 176 4.76 15.89 15.12
CA ASP A 176 5.87 16.83 15.20
C ASP A 176 6.95 16.54 14.14
N ALA A 177 7.12 15.28 13.73
CA ALA A 177 8.13 14.85 12.77
C ALA A 177 7.70 15.00 11.30
N ALA A 178 6.40 14.91 10.99
CA ALA A 178 5.86 14.75 9.63
C ALA A 178 6.12 15.92 8.66
N GLY A 179 6.27 17.14 9.16
CA GLY A 179 6.36 18.35 8.33
C GLY A 179 5.03 18.73 7.67
N LYS A 180 4.47 17.83 6.86
CA LYS A 180 3.11 17.89 6.31
C LYS A 180 2.31 16.67 6.72
N TYR A 181 1.16 16.89 7.37
CA TYR A 181 0.38 15.81 7.96
C TYR A 181 -1.03 15.75 7.41
N ILE A 182 -1.43 14.55 7.00
CA ILE A 182 -2.79 14.25 6.57
C ILE A 182 -3.49 13.49 7.69
N LEU A 183 -4.51 14.10 8.27
CA LEU A 183 -5.34 13.46 9.28
C LEU A 183 -6.40 12.58 8.59
N GLN A 184 -6.36 11.27 8.82
CA GLN A 184 -7.39 10.38 8.33
C GLN A 184 -8.59 10.35 9.29
N PHE A 185 -9.61 11.12 8.96
CA PHE A 185 -10.87 11.15 9.71
C PHE A 185 -11.68 9.88 9.42
N SER A 186 -11.63 8.94 10.36
CA SER A 186 -12.12 7.57 10.17
C SER A 186 -13.38 7.32 11.02
N LYS A 187 -14.04 6.19 10.77
CA LYS A 187 -15.30 5.79 11.44
C LYS A 187 -15.02 5.20 12.83
N THR A 188 -14.25 5.93 13.63
CA THR A 188 -13.70 5.54 14.93
C THR A 188 -14.10 6.56 15.99
N GLU A 189 -13.97 6.21 17.27
CA GLU A 189 -14.22 7.16 18.37
C GLU A 189 -12.98 7.99 18.74
N TRP A 190 -11.79 7.56 18.32
CA TRP A 190 -10.51 8.22 18.60
C TRP A 190 -10.02 9.10 17.44
N SER A 191 -9.02 9.94 17.74
CA SER A 191 -8.35 10.81 16.74
C SER A 191 -9.27 11.83 16.09
N LYS A 192 -10.21 12.36 16.89
CA LYS A 192 -11.22 13.36 16.51
C LYS A 192 -11.10 14.63 17.35
N GLU A 193 -10.06 14.75 18.17
CA GLU A 193 -9.83 15.89 19.02
C GLU A 193 -9.53 17.14 18.18
N GLU A 194 -10.15 18.28 18.50
CA GLU A 194 -9.99 19.53 17.74
C GLU A 194 -8.52 19.97 17.61
N ASN A 195 -7.70 19.72 18.63
CA ASN A 195 -6.28 20.06 18.61
C ASN A 195 -5.50 19.27 17.55
N LEU A 196 -5.92 18.05 17.22
CA LEU A 196 -5.35 17.26 16.13
C LEU A 196 -5.85 17.78 14.77
N ILE A 197 -7.15 18.04 14.66
CA ILE A 197 -7.78 18.60 13.45
C ILE A 197 -7.12 19.92 13.05
N LYS A 198 -6.88 20.82 14.00
CA LYS A 198 -6.21 22.11 13.81
C LYS A 198 -4.74 22.00 13.37
N ARG A 199 -4.10 20.85 13.60
CA ARG A 199 -2.70 20.60 13.24
C ARG A 199 -2.53 19.89 11.90
N ALA A 200 -3.61 19.43 11.28
CA ALA A 200 -3.55 18.79 9.97
C ALA A 200 -3.30 19.82 8.86
N ASP A 201 -2.53 19.46 7.84
CA ASP A 201 -2.41 20.24 6.59
C ASP A 201 -3.43 19.81 5.54
N MET A 202 -4.10 18.67 5.75
CA MET A 202 -5.16 18.09 4.92
C MET A 202 -5.92 17.05 5.73
N ILE A 203 -7.22 16.89 5.49
CA ILE A 203 -8.05 15.90 6.19
C ILE A 203 -8.70 14.96 5.18
N GLU A 204 -8.57 13.66 5.44
CA GLU A 204 -9.12 12.59 4.60
C GLU A 204 -10.24 11.86 5.31
N ILE A 205 -11.47 12.07 4.88
CA ILE A 205 -12.62 11.28 5.32
C ILE A 205 -12.52 9.89 4.68
N LYS A 206 -12.21 8.88 5.48
CA LYS A 206 -12.11 7.50 4.97
C LYS A 206 -13.50 6.87 4.91
N LEU A 207 -14.10 6.87 3.72
CA LEU A 207 -15.33 6.11 3.45
C LEU A 207 -15.02 4.63 3.20
N GLY A 208 -13.92 4.36 2.48
CA GLY A 208 -13.43 3.01 2.24
C GLY A 208 -12.02 2.95 1.65
N GLN A 209 -11.56 1.73 1.36
CA GLN A 209 -10.27 1.45 0.70
C GLN A 209 -10.37 0.21 -0.19
N GLY A 210 -9.41 -0.04 -1.08
CA GLY A 210 -9.49 -1.14 -2.05
C GLY A 210 -9.54 -2.54 -1.43
N ALA A 211 -8.92 -2.76 -0.25
CA ALA A 211 -8.81 -4.07 0.38
C ALA A 211 -9.97 -4.45 1.34
N LEU A 212 -10.65 -3.45 1.88
CA LEU A 212 -11.70 -3.58 2.91
C LEU A 212 -13.04 -2.95 2.49
N VAL A 213 -13.08 -2.31 1.31
CA VAL A 213 -14.18 -1.45 0.87
C VAL A 213 -14.59 -0.49 1.99
N GLY A 214 -15.89 -0.35 2.27
CA GLY A 214 -16.40 0.46 3.38
C GLY A 214 -16.56 -0.30 4.70
N MET A 215 -16.09 -1.55 4.82
CA MET A 215 -16.33 -2.36 6.01
C MET A 215 -15.47 -1.91 7.20
N GLY A 216 -16.07 -1.97 8.38
CA GLY A 216 -15.41 -1.75 9.65
C GLY A 216 -14.62 -2.98 10.12
N GLY A 217 -14.18 -2.94 11.38
CA GLY A 217 -13.43 -4.02 12.00
C GLY A 217 -13.31 -3.85 13.51
N LYS A 218 -13.00 -4.95 14.21
CA LYS A 218 -12.74 -4.96 15.64
C LYS A 218 -11.33 -5.42 15.93
N ILE A 219 -10.63 -4.71 16.80
CA ILE A 219 -9.28 -5.05 17.24
C ILE A 219 -9.35 -5.42 18.72
N SER A 220 -9.03 -6.68 19.01
CA SER A 220 -9.03 -7.22 20.36
C SER A 220 -8.01 -6.51 21.27
N PRO A 221 -8.27 -6.39 22.59
CA PRO A 221 -7.35 -5.76 23.51
C PRO A 221 -5.92 -6.29 23.50
N LYS A 222 -5.75 -7.61 23.35
CA LYS A 222 -4.45 -8.27 23.28
C LYS A 222 -3.60 -7.82 22.08
N ASN A 223 -4.26 -7.29 21.05
CA ASN A 223 -3.67 -6.85 19.79
C ASN A 223 -3.28 -5.36 19.82
N LEU A 224 -3.71 -4.62 20.84
CA LEU A 224 -3.35 -3.22 21.09
C LEU A 224 -2.21 -3.15 22.11
N THR A 225 -0.98 -3.26 21.62
CA THR A 225 0.21 -3.24 22.48
C THR A 225 0.78 -1.82 22.65
N GLY A 226 1.59 -1.62 23.68
CA GLY A 226 2.29 -0.35 23.92
C GLY A 226 1.34 0.78 24.31
N ARG A 227 1.57 1.98 23.76
CA ARG A 227 0.78 3.19 24.07
C ARG A 227 -0.49 3.32 23.22
N ALA A 228 -0.74 2.41 22.28
CA ALA A 228 -1.84 2.50 21.32
C ALA A 228 -3.21 2.67 22.02
N ARG A 229 -3.51 1.82 23.02
CA ARG A 229 -4.76 1.90 23.80
C ARG A 229 -4.97 3.27 24.44
N ASN A 230 -3.93 3.78 25.10
CA ASN A 230 -3.98 5.06 25.81
C ASN A 230 -4.15 6.23 24.84
N ILE A 231 -3.44 6.20 23.71
CA ILE A 231 -3.55 7.24 22.67
C ILE A 231 -4.94 7.21 22.00
N MET A 232 -5.56 6.04 21.87
CA MET A 232 -6.93 5.91 21.36
C MET A 232 -8.00 6.21 22.42
N GLY A 233 -7.63 6.52 23.67
CA GLY A 233 -8.58 6.80 24.74
C GLY A 233 -9.45 5.61 25.16
N LEU A 234 -9.03 4.38 24.85
CA LEU A 234 -9.81 3.18 25.11
C LEU A 234 -9.58 2.66 26.55
N LYS A 235 -10.64 2.20 27.22
CA LYS A 235 -10.59 1.63 28.57
C LYS A 235 -9.84 0.30 28.58
N GLU A 236 -9.40 -0.15 29.75
CA GLU A 236 -8.79 -1.47 29.87
C GLU A 236 -9.75 -2.58 29.36
N ASN A 237 -9.22 -3.53 28.59
CA ASN A 237 -9.99 -4.64 27.99
C ASN A 237 -11.12 -4.24 27.00
N GLU A 238 -11.21 -2.98 26.60
CA GLU A 238 -12.14 -2.53 25.56
C GLU A 238 -11.62 -2.88 24.14
N ASP A 239 -12.48 -3.44 23.30
CA ASP A 239 -12.20 -3.63 21.87
C ASP A 239 -12.12 -2.26 21.17
N ALA A 240 -11.11 -2.05 20.33
CA ALA A 240 -11.16 -0.91 19.40
C ALA A 240 -12.10 -1.25 18.24
N VAL A 241 -13.10 -0.41 18.02
CA VAL A 241 -14.10 -0.62 16.97
C VAL A 241 -13.96 0.45 15.89
N ILE A 242 -13.80 -0.01 14.65
CA ILE A 242 -13.96 0.80 13.44
C ILE A 242 -15.34 0.44 12.89
N TYR A 243 -16.24 1.41 12.80
CA TYR A 243 -17.62 1.21 12.35
C TYR A 243 -17.75 1.29 10.83
N GLU A 244 -18.87 0.81 10.31
CA GLU A 244 -19.23 0.91 8.90
C GLU A 244 -19.69 2.32 8.51
N HIS A 245 -20.19 3.10 9.47
CA HIS A 245 -20.73 4.45 9.29
C HIS A 245 -20.17 5.44 10.33
N PHE A 246 -20.14 6.73 9.99
CA PHE A 246 -19.81 7.81 10.94
C PHE A 246 -20.97 8.13 11.89
N PHE A 247 -22.20 7.96 11.40
CA PHE A 247 -23.42 8.33 12.12
C PHE A 247 -24.44 7.19 12.09
N GLN A 248 -25.30 7.13 13.10
CA GLN A 248 -26.47 6.26 13.09
C GLN A 248 -27.46 6.76 12.02
N ASN A 249 -27.89 5.89 11.11
CA ASN A 249 -28.73 6.26 9.95
C ASN A 249 -28.10 7.33 9.05
N GLN A 250 -26.79 7.20 8.79
CA GLN A 250 -26.01 8.13 7.97
C GLN A 250 -26.68 8.47 6.62
N THR A 251 -26.79 9.77 6.34
CA THR A 251 -27.19 10.32 5.05
C THR A 251 -26.05 11.11 4.41
N LEU A 252 -26.18 11.48 3.13
CA LEU A 252 -25.22 12.38 2.48
C LEU A 252 -25.19 13.76 3.15
N GLU A 253 -26.33 14.28 3.61
CA GLU A 253 -26.36 15.59 4.30
C GLU A 253 -25.50 15.59 5.57
N ASN A 254 -25.51 14.49 6.34
CA ASN A 254 -24.65 14.40 7.53
C ASN A 254 -23.16 14.41 7.18
N LEU A 255 -22.77 13.83 6.05
CA LEU A 255 -21.38 13.91 5.58
C LEU A 255 -21.01 15.31 5.11
N LYS A 256 -21.96 16.04 4.53
CA LYS A 256 -21.78 17.44 4.13
C LYS A 256 -21.57 18.34 5.34
N GLU A 257 -22.42 18.21 6.35
CA GLU A 257 -22.28 18.91 7.64
C GLU A 257 -20.92 18.63 8.27
N LEU A 258 -20.48 17.36 8.27
CA LEU A 258 -19.16 16.97 8.76
C LEU A 258 -18.01 17.63 7.98
N ILE A 259 -18.09 17.66 6.65
CA ILE A 259 -17.07 18.32 5.82
C ILE A 259 -16.96 19.81 6.17
N GLU A 260 -18.09 20.49 6.29
CA GLU A 260 -18.13 21.92 6.63
C GLU A 260 -17.62 22.17 8.07
N GLU A 261 -17.97 21.32 9.02
CA GLU A 261 -17.42 21.36 10.38
C GLU A 261 -15.88 21.21 10.37
N LEU A 262 -15.36 20.23 9.64
CA LEU A 262 -13.92 19.98 9.54
C LEU A 262 -13.19 21.15 8.85
N LYS A 263 -13.78 21.75 7.80
CA LYS A 263 -13.24 22.97 7.17
C LYS A 263 -13.15 24.12 8.19
N ASN A 264 -14.20 24.31 8.99
CA ASN A 264 -14.24 25.36 10.01
C ASN A 264 -13.20 25.15 11.12
N ILE A 265 -13.10 23.93 11.68
CA ILE A 265 -12.18 23.64 12.78
C ILE A 265 -10.71 23.71 12.31
N SER A 266 -10.41 23.18 11.13
CA SER A 266 -9.05 23.19 10.55
C SER A 266 -8.62 24.57 10.03
N GLY A 267 -9.56 25.49 9.85
CA GLY A 267 -9.33 26.80 9.26
C GLY A 267 -9.00 26.71 7.77
N GLY A 268 -9.73 25.87 7.03
CA GLY A 268 -9.77 25.85 5.57
C GLY A 268 -8.67 25.03 4.88
N VAL A 269 -8.13 24.00 5.54
CA VAL A 269 -7.27 23.01 4.85
C VAL A 269 -8.11 22.12 3.91
N PRO A 270 -7.52 21.45 2.90
CA PRO A 270 -8.28 20.61 1.99
C PRO A 270 -8.95 19.46 2.74
N ILE A 271 -10.25 19.30 2.53
CA ILE A 271 -11.03 18.16 3.03
C ILE A 271 -11.42 17.28 1.86
N GLY A 272 -10.98 16.03 1.87
CA GLY A 272 -11.27 15.07 0.81
C GLY A 272 -11.85 13.78 1.34
N ALA A 273 -12.22 12.90 0.41
CA ALA A 273 -12.73 11.58 0.74
C ALA A 273 -11.92 10.48 0.05
N LYS A 274 -11.65 9.40 0.79
CA LYS A 274 -11.05 8.18 0.24
C LYS A 274 -12.10 7.09 0.06
N ILE A 275 -12.14 6.51 -1.13
CA ILE A 275 -13.05 5.43 -1.51
C ILE A 275 -12.27 4.26 -2.13
N GLY A 276 -12.77 3.04 -1.90
CA GLY A 276 -12.38 1.88 -2.71
C GLY A 276 -13.07 1.95 -4.07
N ALA A 277 -12.33 1.76 -5.15
CA ALA A 277 -12.85 1.90 -6.51
C ALA A 277 -13.89 0.81 -6.81
N GLY A 278 -15.16 1.20 -6.93
CA GLY A 278 -16.28 0.31 -7.27
C GLY A 278 -16.69 0.35 -8.74
N GLY A 279 -17.66 -0.49 -9.10
CA GLY A 279 -18.24 -0.48 -10.46
C GLY A 279 -18.99 0.82 -10.80
N LYS A 280 -19.49 1.54 -9.80
CA LYS A 280 -20.26 2.80 -9.89
C LYS A 280 -19.42 4.05 -9.58
N ILE A 281 -18.11 4.01 -9.83
CA ILE A 281 -17.17 5.06 -9.44
C ILE A 281 -17.57 6.48 -9.87
N GLU A 282 -18.23 6.66 -11.02
CA GLU A 282 -18.70 7.97 -11.47
C GLU A 282 -19.84 8.53 -10.60
N GLU A 283 -20.74 7.66 -10.12
CA GLU A 283 -21.82 8.01 -9.19
C GLU A 283 -21.24 8.39 -7.82
N ASP A 284 -20.26 7.61 -7.33
CA ASP A 284 -19.55 7.93 -6.08
C ASP A 284 -18.82 9.28 -6.18
N ILE A 285 -18.15 9.56 -7.31
CA ILE A 285 -17.50 10.85 -7.56
C ILE A 285 -18.53 11.98 -7.59
N ASP A 286 -19.67 11.79 -8.26
CA ASP A 286 -20.74 12.80 -8.33
C ASP A 286 -21.26 13.16 -6.94
N HIS A 287 -21.54 12.17 -6.09
CA HIS A 287 -21.93 12.43 -4.70
C HIS A 287 -20.85 13.18 -3.92
N LEU A 288 -19.58 12.80 -4.05
CA LEU A 288 -18.48 13.47 -3.35
C LEU A 288 -18.31 14.94 -3.77
N ILE A 289 -18.52 15.25 -5.05
CA ILE A 289 -18.51 16.64 -5.55
C ILE A 289 -19.67 17.44 -4.94
N GLU A 290 -20.86 16.87 -4.86
CA GLU A 290 -22.03 17.50 -4.23
C GLU A 290 -21.83 17.80 -2.74
N LEU A 291 -21.04 16.96 -2.06
CA LEU A 291 -20.62 17.16 -0.68
C LEU A 291 -19.58 18.30 -0.52
N GLY A 292 -18.98 18.77 -1.62
CA GLY A 292 -18.04 19.89 -1.60
C GLY A 292 -16.62 19.52 -1.16
N VAL A 293 -16.16 18.31 -1.48
CA VAL A 293 -14.77 17.90 -1.20
C VAL A 293 -13.76 18.63 -2.10
N ASP A 294 -12.58 18.90 -1.57
CA ASP A 294 -11.47 19.54 -2.29
C ASP A 294 -10.62 18.54 -3.08
N TYR A 295 -10.66 17.26 -2.68
CA TYR A 295 -9.99 16.18 -3.39
C TYR A 295 -10.71 14.83 -3.18
N ILE A 296 -10.47 13.89 -4.10
CA ILE A 296 -10.95 12.51 -4.03
C ILE A 296 -9.76 11.57 -4.16
N ALA A 297 -9.61 10.67 -3.18
CA ALA A 297 -8.63 9.59 -3.21
C ALA A 297 -9.30 8.28 -3.62
N ILE A 298 -8.85 7.69 -4.73
CA ILE A 298 -9.41 6.47 -5.31
C ILE A 298 -8.41 5.33 -5.15
N ASP A 299 -8.83 4.28 -4.45
CA ASP A 299 -8.00 3.14 -4.12
C ASP A 299 -8.47 1.89 -4.89
N GLY A 300 -7.69 1.44 -5.86
CA GLY A 300 -8.05 0.27 -6.68
C GLY A 300 -8.05 -1.04 -5.88
N GLY A 301 -8.70 -2.08 -6.41
CA GLY A 301 -8.83 -3.40 -5.76
C GLY A 301 -7.50 -4.12 -5.46
N GLN A 302 -6.38 -3.62 -6.00
CA GLN A 302 -5.02 -4.08 -5.71
C GLN A 302 -4.43 -3.46 -4.43
N ALA A 303 -5.20 -2.67 -3.69
CA ALA A 303 -4.75 -2.08 -2.43
C ALA A 303 -4.42 -3.14 -1.39
N ALA A 304 -3.46 -2.82 -0.53
CA ALA A 304 -3.05 -3.67 0.57
C ALA A 304 -3.70 -3.23 1.89
N THR A 305 -3.58 -4.10 2.88
CA THR A 305 -3.97 -3.86 4.27
C THR A 305 -3.14 -4.74 5.19
N HIS A 306 -3.10 -4.40 6.48
CA HIS A 306 -2.52 -5.27 7.51
C HIS A 306 -3.28 -6.60 7.62
N GLY A 307 -4.59 -6.58 7.38
CA GLY A 307 -5.41 -7.79 7.35
C GLY A 307 -6.83 -7.52 6.88
N ALA A 308 -7.30 -8.26 5.88
CA ALA A 308 -8.68 -8.25 5.44
C ALA A 308 -9.21 -9.66 5.18
N PRO A 309 -10.54 -9.86 5.28
CA PRO A 309 -11.20 -11.02 4.71
C PRO A 309 -10.82 -11.18 3.22
N PRO A 310 -10.29 -12.34 2.79
CA PRO A 310 -9.94 -12.60 1.40
C PRO A 310 -11.03 -12.24 0.40
N ILE A 311 -12.30 -12.50 0.74
CA ILE A 311 -13.46 -12.15 -0.08
C ILE A 311 -13.54 -10.64 -0.39
N LEU A 312 -13.24 -9.77 0.58
CA LEU A 312 -13.26 -8.32 0.37
C LEU A 312 -12.11 -7.84 -0.50
N SER A 313 -10.94 -8.45 -0.34
CA SER A 313 -9.76 -8.09 -1.15
C SER A 313 -9.85 -8.62 -2.58
N ASP A 314 -10.45 -9.79 -2.79
CA ASP A 314 -10.42 -10.46 -4.09
C ASP A 314 -11.70 -10.23 -4.91
N ASP A 315 -12.87 -10.14 -4.29
CA ASP A 315 -14.15 -10.18 -5.01
C ASP A 315 -14.85 -8.82 -5.07
N PHE A 316 -14.25 -7.77 -4.50
CA PHE A 316 -14.80 -6.42 -4.53
C PHE A 316 -13.87 -5.43 -5.24
N GLY A 317 -14.49 -4.45 -5.87
CA GLY A 317 -13.80 -3.33 -6.53
C GLY A 317 -13.34 -3.62 -7.96
N ILE A 318 -12.67 -2.63 -8.53
CA ILE A 318 -12.13 -2.67 -9.90
C ILE A 318 -10.61 -2.44 -9.91
N PRO A 319 -9.88 -2.84 -10.97
CA PRO A 319 -8.44 -2.63 -11.08
C PRO A 319 -8.06 -1.15 -10.97
N THR A 320 -6.91 -0.85 -10.39
CA THR A 320 -6.38 0.53 -10.28
C THR A 320 -6.29 1.21 -11.64
N LEU A 321 -5.85 0.48 -12.67
CA LEU A 321 -5.78 0.98 -14.04
C LEU A 321 -7.15 1.42 -14.58
N HIS A 322 -8.21 0.65 -14.29
CA HIS A 322 -9.56 1.03 -14.72
C HIS A 322 -10.08 2.21 -13.90
N ALA A 323 -9.81 2.21 -12.60
CA ALA A 323 -10.25 3.25 -11.68
C ALA A 323 -9.69 4.62 -12.07
N VAL A 324 -8.37 4.73 -12.32
CA VAL A 324 -7.76 6.01 -12.71
C VAL A 324 -8.30 6.54 -14.04
N VAL A 325 -8.44 5.68 -15.05
CA VAL A 325 -8.95 6.10 -16.37
C VAL A 325 -10.39 6.58 -16.28
N ARG A 326 -11.26 5.81 -15.59
CA ARG A 326 -12.68 6.18 -15.43
C ARG A 326 -12.83 7.47 -14.64
N ALA A 327 -12.10 7.61 -13.53
CA ALA A 327 -12.15 8.80 -12.70
C ALA A 327 -11.64 10.03 -13.45
N ALA A 328 -10.47 9.95 -14.09
CA ALA A 328 -9.89 11.06 -14.84
C ALA A 328 -10.81 11.51 -16.00
N ASN A 329 -11.33 10.57 -16.78
CA ASN A 329 -12.28 10.88 -17.86
C ASN A 329 -13.57 11.54 -17.32
N HIS A 330 -14.06 11.09 -16.16
CA HIS A 330 -15.24 11.67 -15.52
C HIS A 330 -14.97 13.08 -14.98
N PHE A 331 -13.79 13.31 -14.39
CA PHE A 331 -13.33 14.63 -13.97
C PHE A 331 -13.27 15.62 -15.15
N GLU A 332 -12.76 15.17 -16.29
CA GLU A 332 -12.74 15.97 -17.52
C GLU A 332 -14.15 16.24 -18.04
N LYS A 333 -15.02 15.21 -18.09
CA LYS A 333 -16.42 15.35 -18.51
C LYS A 333 -17.21 16.33 -17.62
N LYS A 334 -16.95 16.32 -16.32
CA LYS A 334 -17.58 17.23 -15.34
C LYS A 334 -16.89 18.60 -15.26
N GLN A 335 -15.81 18.81 -16.00
CA GLN A 335 -15.03 20.05 -16.04
C GLN A 335 -14.46 20.49 -14.67
N ILE A 336 -14.17 19.52 -13.80
CA ILE A 336 -13.66 19.76 -12.43
C ILE A 336 -12.15 19.57 -12.30
N LYS A 337 -11.47 19.14 -13.36
CA LYS A 337 -10.01 19.04 -13.40
C LYS A 337 -9.38 20.40 -13.07
N GLY A 338 -8.43 20.41 -12.13
CA GLY A 338 -7.82 21.65 -11.59
C GLY A 338 -8.68 22.40 -10.56
N GLN A 339 -9.88 21.91 -10.24
CA GLN A 339 -10.73 22.43 -9.16
C GLN A 339 -10.75 21.48 -7.96
N VAL A 340 -10.97 20.19 -8.24
CA VAL A 340 -10.91 19.08 -7.29
C VAL A 340 -9.72 18.20 -7.66
N SER A 341 -8.89 17.85 -6.69
CA SER A 341 -7.71 17.00 -6.96
C SER A 341 -8.08 15.51 -6.97
N LEU A 342 -7.42 14.73 -7.83
CA LEU A 342 -7.54 13.27 -7.89
C LEU A 342 -6.25 12.62 -7.37
N ILE A 343 -6.36 11.85 -6.29
CA ILE A 343 -5.26 11.02 -5.76
C ILE A 343 -5.58 9.56 -6.05
N VAL A 344 -4.59 8.79 -6.51
CA VAL A 344 -4.78 7.37 -6.83
C VAL A 344 -3.85 6.46 -6.03
N SER A 345 -4.35 5.31 -5.61
CA SER A 345 -3.58 4.22 -5.01
C SER A 345 -4.08 2.83 -5.41
N GLY A 346 -3.37 1.80 -4.93
CA GLY A 346 -3.69 0.39 -5.11
C GLY A 346 -2.72 -0.30 -6.07
N GLY A 347 -1.88 -1.21 -5.58
CA GLY A 347 -0.97 -1.99 -6.44
C GLY A 347 0.11 -1.19 -7.19
N LEU A 348 0.48 -0.01 -6.71
CA LEU A 348 1.53 0.83 -7.31
C LEU A 348 2.84 0.63 -6.53
N PHE A 349 3.90 0.21 -7.22
CA PHE A 349 5.13 -0.27 -6.57
C PHE A 349 6.41 0.41 -7.04
N VAL A 350 6.46 0.87 -8.29
CA VAL A 350 7.68 1.37 -8.93
C VAL A 350 7.45 2.74 -9.58
N PRO A 351 8.51 3.54 -9.82
CA PRO A 351 8.40 4.89 -10.38
C PRO A 351 7.62 4.97 -11.68
N GLY A 352 7.80 3.96 -12.56
CA GLY A 352 7.03 3.85 -13.80
C GLY A 352 5.53 3.71 -13.58
N HIS A 353 5.07 3.03 -12.52
CA HIS A 353 3.64 2.98 -12.19
C HIS A 353 3.14 4.35 -11.74
N PHE A 354 3.89 5.03 -10.89
CA PHE A 354 3.52 6.34 -10.36
C PHE A 354 3.38 7.36 -11.50
N LEU A 355 4.37 7.43 -12.39
CA LEU A 355 4.36 8.37 -13.51
C LEU A 355 3.25 8.05 -14.53
N LYS A 356 2.96 6.77 -14.80
CA LYS A 356 1.86 6.38 -15.69
C LYS A 356 0.51 6.80 -15.11
N VAL A 357 0.29 6.64 -13.81
CA VAL A 357 -0.95 7.06 -13.14
C VAL A 357 -1.12 8.58 -13.19
N LEU A 358 -0.03 9.35 -13.02
CA LEU A 358 -0.05 10.80 -13.19
C LEU A 358 -0.37 11.20 -14.64
N ALA A 359 0.25 10.55 -15.64
CA ALA A 359 -0.05 10.77 -17.05
C ALA A 359 -1.52 10.45 -17.41
N LEU A 360 -2.11 9.45 -16.75
CA LEU A 360 -3.51 9.07 -16.93
C LEU A 360 -4.50 10.05 -16.27
N GLY A 361 -4.02 11.05 -15.52
CA GLY A 361 -4.82 12.17 -15.03
C GLY A 361 -4.95 12.28 -13.51
N ALA A 362 -4.19 11.50 -12.72
CA ALA A 362 -4.08 11.73 -11.29
C ALA A 362 -3.18 12.95 -11.00
N ASP A 363 -3.49 13.71 -9.94
CA ASP A 363 -2.67 14.84 -9.47
C ASP A 363 -1.56 14.37 -8.51
N ALA A 364 -1.81 13.29 -7.76
CA ALA A 364 -0.82 12.68 -6.86
C ALA A 364 -1.06 11.17 -6.68
N VAL A 365 -0.06 10.49 -6.12
CA VAL A 365 -0.07 9.05 -5.90
C VAL A 365 0.15 8.73 -4.43
N TYR A 366 -0.76 7.95 -3.86
CA TYR A 366 -0.58 7.37 -2.53
C TYR A 366 0.21 6.06 -2.62
N ILE A 367 1.26 5.95 -1.80
CA ILE A 367 2.13 4.77 -1.73
C ILE A 367 2.08 4.11 -0.35
N GLY A 368 1.69 2.84 -0.32
CA GLY A 368 1.54 2.05 0.92
C GLY A 368 2.55 0.90 0.98
N SER A 369 2.26 -0.21 0.30
CA SER A 369 3.10 -1.41 0.34
C SER A 369 4.55 -1.18 -0.03
N ALA A 370 4.82 -0.34 -1.05
CA ALA A 370 6.20 0.01 -1.41
C ALA A 370 6.94 0.64 -0.21
N MET A 371 6.30 1.58 0.49
CA MET A 371 6.86 2.22 1.68
C MET A 371 7.06 1.24 2.85
N LEU A 372 6.13 0.30 3.04
CA LEU A 372 6.24 -0.73 4.07
C LEU A 372 7.51 -1.59 3.92
N PHE A 373 7.84 -1.97 2.68
CA PHE A 373 9.04 -2.76 2.41
C PHE A 373 10.31 -1.92 2.36
N THR A 374 10.24 -0.68 1.88
CA THR A 374 11.43 0.18 1.77
C THR A 374 11.86 0.72 3.13
N VAL A 375 10.93 1.06 4.02
CA VAL A 375 11.25 1.49 5.39
C VAL A 375 11.93 0.38 6.22
N SER A 376 11.69 -0.89 5.87
CA SER A 376 12.33 -2.05 6.51
C SER A 376 13.53 -2.61 5.74
N HIS A 377 13.94 -1.99 4.63
CA HIS A 377 14.90 -2.57 3.69
C HIS A 377 16.23 -2.98 4.36
N SER A 378 16.89 -2.06 5.08
CA SER A 378 18.18 -2.34 5.74
C SER A 378 18.09 -3.33 6.89
N GLN A 379 16.87 -3.65 7.33
CA GLN A 379 16.56 -4.37 8.56
C GLN A 379 15.77 -5.66 8.32
N SER A 380 15.48 -5.97 7.06
CA SER A 380 14.64 -7.10 6.64
C SER A 380 15.23 -8.46 6.99
N THR A 381 16.54 -8.52 7.24
CA THR A 381 17.25 -9.75 7.64
C THR A 381 17.02 -10.14 9.09
N LYS A 382 16.57 -9.22 9.96
CA LYS A 382 16.33 -9.49 11.39
C LYS A 382 15.34 -10.64 11.63
N PRO A 383 14.16 -10.70 10.97
CA PRO A 383 13.22 -11.82 11.10
C PRO A 383 13.55 -13.06 10.25
N LEU A 384 14.37 -12.90 9.19
CA LEU A 384 14.69 -14.00 8.28
C LEU A 384 15.66 -15.02 8.93
N PRO A 385 15.61 -16.30 8.55
CA PRO A 385 14.75 -16.92 7.54
C PRO A 385 13.41 -17.45 8.08
N PHE A 386 13.13 -17.26 9.38
CA PHE A 386 12.01 -17.93 10.04
C PHE A 386 10.69 -17.15 9.96
N GLU A 387 10.75 -15.84 9.79
CA GLU A 387 9.57 -14.99 9.70
C GLU A 387 9.68 -13.96 8.58
N PRO A 388 8.54 -13.45 8.06
CA PRO A 388 8.55 -12.45 6.99
C PRO A 388 9.22 -11.13 7.44
N PRO A 389 9.86 -10.38 6.52
CA PRO A 389 10.42 -9.05 6.79
C PRO A 389 9.44 -8.08 7.47
N THR A 390 8.15 -8.22 7.18
CA THR A 390 7.10 -7.36 7.74
C THR A 390 6.96 -7.47 9.26
N GLN A 391 7.53 -8.50 9.90
CA GLN A 391 7.54 -8.64 11.36
C GLN A 391 8.38 -7.60 12.09
N VAL A 392 9.25 -6.87 11.39
CA VAL A 392 9.99 -5.75 11.97
C VAL A 392 9.17 -4.45 12.00
N VAL A 393 8.10 -4.36 11.18
CA VAL A 393 7.30 -3.12 11.05
C VAL A 393 5.93 -3.18 11.72
N TRP A 394 5.36 -4.38 11.87
CA TRP A 394 4.05 -4.52 12.47
C TRP A 394 4.04 -4.20 13.96
N ASN A 395 2.96 -3.60 14.46
CA ASN A 395 2.80 -3.32 15.88
C ASN A 395 2.79 -4.59 16.74
N GLN A 396 2.31 -5.70 16.18
CA GLN A 396 2.33 -7.03 16.80
C GLN A 396 3.51 -7.89 16.32
N GLY A 397 4.40 -7.30 15.53
CA GLY A 397 5.56 -8.00 14.99
C GLY A 397 6.52 -8.41 16.09
N LYS A 398 6.98 -9.67 16.06
CA LYS A 398 7.91 -10.20 17.08
C LYS A 398 9.26 -9.48 17.10
N TYR A 399 9.63 -8.85 15.98
CA TYR A 399 10.91 -8.17 15.80
C TYR A 399 10.78 -6.65 15.87
N LYS A 400 9.60 -6.10 16.20
CA LYS A 400 9.37 -4.65 16.21
C LYS A 400 10.34 -3.86 17.09
N ASN A 401 10.71 -4.41 18.24
CA ASN A 401 11.64 -3.77 19.19
C ASN A 401 13.09 -3.73 18.68
N GLN A 402 13.36 -4.38 17.55
CA GLN A 402 14.66 -4.34 16.89
C GLN A 402 14.67 -3.33 15.74
N PHE A 403 13.56 -2.67 15.42
CA PHE A 403 13.51 -1.67 14.38
C PHE A 403 14.32 -0.43 14.78
N ASP A 404 15.31 -0.09 13.97
CA ASP A 404 16.08 1.14 14.06
C ASP A 404 15.38 2.24 13.27
N LEU A 405 15.03 3.31 13.97
CA LEU A 405 14.24 4.41 13.41
C LEU A 405 15.04 5.18 12.35
N GLU A 406 16.32 5.48 12.60
CA GLU A 406 17.13 6.30 11.69
C GLU A 406 17.42 5.56 10.38
N GLU A 407 17.75 4.27 10.47
CA GLU A 407 17.95 3.45 9.28
C GLU A 407 16.67 3.33 8.45
N GLY A 408 15.52 3.19 9.11
CA GLY A 408 14.23 3.12 8.45
C GLY A 408 13.85 4.42 7.76
N ALA A 409 14.03 5.56 8.43
CA ALA A 409 13.80 6.89 7.88
C ALA A 409 14.69 7.15 6.66
N ALA A 410 15.99 6.84 6.77
CA ALA A 410 16.94 7.00 5.67
C ALA A 410 16.62 6.10 4.46
N SER A 411 16.15 4.87 4.70
CA SER A 411 15.76 3.96 3.62
C SER A 411 14.50 4.42 2.88
N ALA A 412 13.49 4.87 3.63
CA ALA A 412 12.27 5.46 3.08
C ALA A 412 12.55 6.75 2.29
N GLU A 413 13.39 7.64 2.81
CA GLU A 413 13.83 8.87 2.13
C GLU A 413 14.56 8.56 0.83
N LYS A 414 15.53 7.65 0.83
CA LYS A 414 16.27 7.25 -0.38
C LYS A 414 15.35 6.69 -1.46
N PHE A 415 14.36 5.88 -1.08
CA PHE A 415 13.39 5.33 -2.02
C PHE A 415 12.55 6.43 -2.69
N LEU A 416 12.02 7.37 -1.89
CA LEU A 416 11.24 8.49 -2.40
C LEU A 416 12.08 9.39 -3.33
N THR A 417 13.29 9.74 -2.91
CA THR A 417 14.21 10.56 -3.70
C THR A 417 14.59 9.88 -5.02
N ALA A 418 15.01 8.61 -4.97
CA ALA A 418 15.36 7.86 -6.18
C ALA A 418 14.16 7.72 -7.13
N SER A 419 12.97 7.43 -6.58
CA SER A 419 11.75 7.31 -7.39
C SER A 419 11.42 8.60 -8.13
N VAL A 420 11.54 9.75 -7.46
CA VAL A 420 11.27 11.05 -8.07
C VAL A 420 12.33 11.41 -9.11
N GLU A 421 13.60 11.10 -8.87
CA GLU A 421 14.66 11.33 -9.87
C GLU A 421 14.50 10.44 -11.12
N GLU A 422 14.07 9.19 -10.98
CA GLU A 422 13.68 8.35 -12.12
C GLU A 422 12.50 8.95 -12.90
N MET A 423 11.50 9.49 -12.19
CA MET A 423 10.36 10.17 -12.82
C MET A 423 10.79 11.44 -13.58
N LYS A 424 11.68 12.27 -13.00
CA LYS A 424 12.27 13.42 -13.67
C LYS A 424 13.06 13.00 -14.91
N MET A 425 13.86 11.93 -14.82
CA MET A 425 14.60 11.40 -15.96
C MET A 425 13.67 10.98 -17.10
N ALA A 426 12.55 10.33 -16.80
CA ALA A 426 11.54 9.98 -17.81
C ALA A 426 10.90 11.22 -18.44
N LEU A 427 10.56 12.25 -17.65
CA LEU A 427 10.07 13.53 -18.16
C LEU A 427 11.09 14.19 -19.10
N ARG A 428 12.38 14.20 -18.72
CA ARG A 428 13.46 14.71 -19.56
C ARG A 428 13.57 13.96 -20.89
N ALA A 429 13.46 12.63 -20.84
CA ALA A 429 13.49 11.76 -22.02
C ALA A 429 12.28 11.96 -22.95
N MET A 430 11.19 12.55 -22.45
CA MET A 430 10.02 12.96 -23.25
C MET A 430 10.06 14.43 -23.68
N GLY A 431 11.14 15.16 -23.35
CA GLY A 431 11.26 16.59 -23.65
C GLY A 431 10.33 17.49 -22.81
N LYS A 432 9.99 17.06 -21.58
CA LYS A 432 9.05 17.75 -20.68
C LYS A 432 9.81 18.46 -19.56
N HIS A 433 9.44 19.70 -19.28
CA HIS A 433 10.07 20.52 -18.23
C HIS A 433 9.28 20.52 -16.92
N SER A 434 8.02 20.08 -16.96
CA SER A 434 7.16 19.95 -15.79
C SER A 434 6.31 18.69 -15.86
N LEU A 435 5.96 18.17 -14.69
CA LEU A 435 4.91 17.16 -14.54
C LEU A 435 3.57 17.63 -15.12
N LYS A 436 3.32 18.94 -15.18
CA LYS A 436 2.11 19.53 -15.80
C LYS A 436 2.05 19.34 -17.32
N ASP A 437 3.20 19.10 -17.96
CA ASP A 437 3.29 18.86 -19.40
C ASP A 437 3.01 17.39 -19.76
N LEU A 438 2.93 16.52 -18.74
CA LEU A 438 2.67 15.10 -18.88
C LEU A 438 1.18 14.85 -19.06
N SER A 439 0.85 13.98 -19.99
CA SER A 439 -0.53 13.63 -20.30
C SER A 439 -0.64 12.22 -20.87
N LYS A 440 -1.88 11.79 -21.07
CA LYS A 440 -2.21 10.55 -21.73
C LYS A 440 -1.68 10.46 -23.17
N LYS A 441 -1.40 11.60 -23.82
CA LYS A 441 -0.80 11.64 -25.17
C LYS A 441 0.65 11.17 -25.19
N ASP A 442 1.31 11.14 -24.04
CA ASP A 442 2.71 10.69 -23.91
C ASP A 442 2.81 9.16 -23.69
N LEU A 443 1.69 8.44 -23.82
CA LEU A 443 1.57 7.01 -23.57
C LEU A 443 1.18 6.23 -24.84
N VAL A 444 1.71 5.03 -24.97
CA VAL A 444 1.33 4.02 -25.97
C VAL A 444 1.26 2.65 -25.32
N SER A 445 0.41 1.74 -25.80
CA SER A 445 0.33 0.37 -25.30
C SER A 445 0.82 -0.63 -26.35
N TYR A 446 1.63 -1.61 -25.95
CA TYR A 446 1.99 -2.74 -26.82
C TYR A 446 1.00 -3.90 -26.78
N GLU A 447 -0.09 -3.74 -26.03
CA GLU A 447 -1.23 -4.66 -26.00
C GLU A 447 -2.48 -3.93 -26.50
N GLU A 448 -3.11 -4.44 -27.57
CA GLU A 448 -4.25 -3.81 -28.24
C GLU A 448 -5.45 -3.64 -27.30
N LEU A 449 -5.78 -4.67 -26.52
CA LEU A 449 -6.90 -4.63 -25.57
C LEU A 449 -6.68 -3.50 -24.55
N THR A 450 -5.48 -3.42 -23.98
CA THR A 450 -5.11 -2.36 -23.03
C THR A 450 -5.15 -0.98 -23.67
N ALA A 451 -4.65 -0.85 -24.91
CA ALA A 451 -4.70 0.40 -25.68
C ALA A 451 -6.15 0.90 -25.82
N ARG A 452 -7.04 0.01 -26.25
CA ARG A 452 -8.46 0.29 -26.47
C ARG A 452 -9.20 0.61 -25.17
N MET A 453 -8.96 -0.14 -24.10
CA MET A 453 -9.60 0.08 -22.79
C MET A 453 -9.24 1.43 -22.19
N ILE A 454 -7.96 1.80 -22.27
CA ILE A 454 -7.46 3.06 -21.72
C ILE A 454 -7.83 4.21 -22.65
N GLY A 455 -7.85 3.99 -23.97
CA GLY A 455 -7.97 5.03 -24.99
C GLY A 455 -6.63 5.71 -25.27
N ILE A 456 -5.57 4.91 -25.42
CA ILE A 456 -4.24 5.32 -25.91
C ILE A 456 -3.90 4.53 -27.18
N PRO A 457 -2.96 4.99 -28.01
CA PRO A 457 -2.63 4.28 -29.24
C PRO A 457 -2.02 2.89 -29.00
N PHE A 458 -2.30 1.96 -29.91
CA PHE A 458 -1.69 0.65 -29.95
C PHE A 458 -0.37 0.74 -30.73
N SER A 459 0.74 0.29 -30.13
CA SER A 459 2.09 0.55 -30.64
C SER A 459 2.39 -0.14 -31.97
N PHE A 460 1.60 -1.14 -32.37
CA PHE A 460 1.77 -1.80 -33.65
C PHE A 460 1.11 -1.04 -34.81
N GLU A 461 0.12 -0.18 -34.51
CA GLU A 461 -0.52 0.66 -35.51
C GLU A 461 0.25 1.98 -35.67
N PRO A 462 0.41 2.49 -36.91
CA PRO A 462 0.97 3.81 -37.13
C PRO A 462 0.17 4.89 -36.40
N TRP A 463 0.87 5.84 -35.79
CA TRP A 463 0.24 6.98 -35.13
C TRP A 463 -0.53 7.83 -36.15
N VAL A 464 -1.82 8.01 -35.94
CA VAL A 464 -2.67 8.89 -36.75
C VAL A 464 -3.13 10.03 -35.85
N ASP A 465 -2.60 11.24 -36.07
CA ASP A 465 -3.04 12.40 -35.30
C ASP A 465 -4.53 12.66 -35.55
N SER A 466 -5.31 12.67 -34.48
CA SER A 466 -6.75 12.92 -34.51
C SER A 466 -7.10 14.35 -34.94
N GLU A 467 -6.13 15.26 -34.99
CA GLU A 467 -6.30 16.64 -35.49
C GLU A 467 -6.23 16.75 -37.02
N THR A 468 -5.94 15.64 -37.72
CA THR A 468 -5.92 15.57 -39.19
C THR A 468 -7.22 15.03 -39.80
N LYS A 469 -8.32 14.98 -39.05
CA LYS A 469 -9.65 14.57 -39.54
C LYS A 469 -10.73 15.61 -39.31
#